data_AF-A0A176Z217-F1
#
_entry.id   AF-A0A176Z217-F1
#
_cell.length_a   1.000
_cell.length_b   1.000
_cell.length_c   1.000
_cell.angle_alpha   90.00
_cell.angle_beta   90.00
_cell.angle_gamma   90.00
#
_symmetry.space_group_name_H-M   'P 1'
#
loop_
_entity.id
_entity.type
_entity.pdbx_description
1 polymer ?
#
loop_
_entity_poly.entity_id
_entity_poly.type
_entity_poly.pdbx_seq_one_letter_code
_entity_poly.pdbx_strand_id
1 'polypeptide(L)'
;MKRLWLVIAILPALASVGASAQSINLTGIYTCVDRCRGSLPAHITQNGAALNLLTEAGVPAQAWPDWFSPTSRIWIDAFNEGAVYSPDGVVIQFDNGTIWQRGLPPLRRR
;
A
#
# COMPACT_ATOMS: atom_id res chain seq x y z
N MET A 1 -64.82 1.57 10.79
CA MET A 1 -64.04 1.04 9.67
C MET A 1 -62.57 1.36 9.89
N LYS A 2 -61.73 0.33 10.08
CA LYS A 2 -60.28 0.46 10.37
C LYS A 2 -59.52 0.80 9.09
N ARG A 3 -58.72 1.87 9.09
CA ARG A 3 -57.71 2.15 8.06
C ARG A 3 -56.34 2.10 8.73
N LEU A 4 -55.71 0.92 8.74
CA LEU A 4 -54.28 0.82 9.04
C LEU A 4 -53.52 1.21 7.76
N TRP A 5 -52.82 2.33 7.80
CA TRP A 5 -51.87 2.72 6.78
C TRP A 5 -50.53 2.04 7.08
N LEU A 6 -50.10 1.12 6.22
CA LEU A 6 -48.74 0.57 6.26
C LEU A 6 -47.77 1.64 5.76
N VAL A 7 -46.88 2.10 6.65
CA VAL A 7 -45.72 2.91 6.26
C VAL A 7 -44.58 1.95 5.94
N ILE A 8 -44.27 1.80 4.66
CA ILE A 8 -43.08 1.06 4.20
C ILE A 8 -41.90 2.03 4.28
N ALA A 9 -41.02 1.85 5.27
CA ALA A 9 -39.75 2.55 5.33
C ALA A 9 -38.78 1.90 4.34
N ILE A 10 -38.46 2.60 3.25
CA ILE A 10 -37.44 2.17 2.29
C ILE A 10 -36.09 2.58 2.87
N LEU A 11 -35.30 1.61 3.32
CA LEU A 11 -33.89 1.81 3.66
C LEU A 11 -33.09 1.94 2.36
N PRO A 12 -32.38 3.06 2.10
CA PRO A 12 -31.44 3.11 1.00
C PRO A 12 -30.23 2.23 1.38
N ALA A 13 -30.01 1.16 0.63
CA ALA A 13 -28.74 0.45 0.69
C ALA A 13 -27.65 1.38 0.16
N LEU A 14 -26.77 1.86 1.05
CA LEU A 14 -25.52 2.50 0.64
C LEU A 14 -24.66 1.43 -0.05
N ALA A 15 -24.82 1.28 -1.36
CA ALA A 15 -23.81 0.62 -2.17
C ALA A 15 -22.58 1.54 -2.15
N SER A 16 -21.57 1.19 -1.36
CA SER A 16 -20.24 1.75 -1.53
C SER A 16 -19.77 1.35 -2.92
N VAL A 17 -19.93 2.25 -3.88
CA VAL A 17 -19.18 2.17 -5.12
C VAL A 17 -17.72 2.24 -4.72
N GLY A 18 -17.07 1.07 -4.62
CA GLY A 18 -15.64 0.97 -4.55
C GLY A 18 -15.12 1.57 -5.85
N ALA A 19 -14.92 2.88 -5.87
CA ALA A 19 -14.20 3.53 -6.93
C ALA A 19 -12.88 2.77 -7.00
N SER A 20 -12.68 2.05 -8.10
CA SER A 20 -11.39 1.45 -8.41
C SER A 20 -10.45 2.62 -8.68
N ALA A 21 -9.95 3.23 -7.60
CA ALA A 21 -8.83 4.13 -7.68
C ALA A 21 -7.71 3.28 -8.28
N GLN A 22 -7.33 3.60 -9.51
CA GLN A 22 -6.17 2.98 -10.13
C GLN A 22 -4.98 3.37 -9.25
N SER A 23 -4.61 2.49 -8.33
CA SER A 23 -3.44 2.70 -7.48
C SER A 23 -2.23 2.80 -8.39
N ILE A 24 -1.33 3.71 -8.02
CA ILE A 24 -0.03 3.82 -8.68
C ILE A 24 0.64 2.45 -8.71
N ASN A 25 1.27 2.12 -9.84
CA ASN A 25 1.99 0.87 -9.97
C ASN A 25 3.30 0.94 -9.16
N LEU A 26 3.30 0.31 -8.00
CA LEU A 26 4.49 0.21 -7.14
C LEU A 26 5.42 -0.94 -7.54
N THR A 27 5.06 -1.76 -8.53
CA THR A 27 5.88 -2.88 -9.00
C THR A 27 7.26 -2.40 -9.46
N GLY A 28 8.33 -2.97 -8.90
CA GLY A 28 9.68 -2.65 -9.32
C GLY A 28 10.74 -3.00 -8.29
N ILE A 29 11.96 -2.59 -8.62
CA ILE A 29 13.13 -2.72 -7.76
C ILE A 29 13.39 -1.36 -7.11
N TYR A 30 13.60 -1.39 -5.80
CA TYR A 30 13.92 -0.22 -4.99
C TYR A 30 15.27 -0.41 -4.32
N THR A 31 15.97 0.70 -4.14
CA THR A 31 17.18 0.77 -3.33
C THR A 31 16.82 1.42 -2.01
N CYS A 32 17.21 0.80 -0.89
CA CYS A 32 17.10 1.47 0.39
C CYS A 32 18.15 2.59 0.48
N VAL A 33 17.73 3.80 0.81
CA VAL A 33 18.57 5.00 0.86
C VAL A 33 18.75 5.55 2.27
N ASP A 34 17.86 5.19 3.21
CA ASP A 34 17.97 5.59 4.62
C ASP A 34 17.39 4.53 5.56
N ARG A 35 17.98 4.43 6.76
CA ARG A 35 17.66 3.46 7.83
C ARG A 35 17.51 2.02 7.34
N CYS A 36 18.42 1.59 6.48
CA CYS A 36 18.43 0.25 5.89
C CYS A 36 18.83 -0.82 6.90
N ARG A 37 18.13 -1.96 6.88
CA ARG A 37 18.47 -3.15 7.67
C ARG A 37 19.34 -4.14 6.91
N GLY A 38 19.45 -3.98 5.61
CA GLY A 38 20.25 -4.81 4.71
C GLY A 38 20.85 -4.01 3.56
N SER A 39 21.40 -4.73 2.58
CA SER A 39 22.12 -4.14 1.43
C SER A 39 21.67 -4.71 0.08
N LEU A 40 20.68 -5.61 0.09
CA LEU A 40 20.09 -6.13 -1.14
C LEU A 40 19.12 -5.08 -1.73
N PRO A 41 18.83 -5.13 -3.03
CA PRO A 41 17.69 -4.41 -3.56
C PRO A 41 16.40 -4.93 -2.93
N ALA A 42 15.46 -4.02 -2.65
CA ALA A 42 14.10 -4.39 -2.29
C ALA A 42 13.26 -4.57 -3.56
N HIS A 43 12.31 -5.50 -3.52
CA HIS A 43 11.44 -5.82 -4.66
C HIS A 43 9.98 -5.71 -4.26
N ILE A 44 9.18 -5.10 -5.14
CA ILE A 44 7.73 -5.06 -5.01
C ILE A 44 7.11 -5.66 -6.27
N THR A 45 6.15 -6.56 -6.10
CA THR A 45 5.30 -7.08 -7.17
C THR A 45 3.85 -6.85 -6.81
N GLN A 46 3.13 -6.10 -7.64
CA GLN A 46 1.72 -5.80 -7.43
C GLN A 46 0.83 -6.72 -8.27
N ASN A 47 -0.17 -7.33 -7.64
CA ASN A 47 -1.21 -8.13 -8.28
C ASN A 47 -2.58 -7.64 -7.80
N GLY A 48 -3.21 -6.77 -8.59
CA GLY A 48 -4.41 -6.04 -8.17
C GLY A 48 -4.11 -5.12 -6.97
N ALA A 49 -4.84 -5.32 -5.87
CA ALA A 49 -4.62 -4.60 -4.62
C ALA A 49 -3.57 -5.26 -3.72
N ALA A 50 -3.19 -6.51 -3.96
CA ALA A 50 -2.18 -7.18 -3.15
C ALA A 50 -0.78 -6.83 -3.65
N LEU A 51 0.16 -6.60 -2.72
CA LEU A 51 1.57 -6.37 -3.01
C LEU A 51 2.41 -7.43 -2.30
N ASN A 52 3.35 -8.02 -3.02
CA ASN A 52 4.40 -8.86 -2.44
C ASN A 52 5.69 -8.05 -2.37
N LEU A 53 6.27 -7.99 -1.18
CA LEU A 53 7.49 -7.27 -0.89
C LEU A 53 8.60 -8.28 -0.58
N LEU A 54 9.80 -7.96 -1.02
CA LEU A 54 11.06 -8.53 -0.52
C LEU A 54 11.90 -7.35 -0.06
N THR A 55 12.21 -7.26 1.23
CA THR A 55 12.96 -6.12 1.77
C THR A 55 14.43 -6.13 1.36
N GLU A 56 15.13 -5.03 1.63
CA GLU A 56 16.59 -4.92 1.44
C GLU A 56 17.40 -5.87 2.35
N ALA A 57 16.74 -6.45 3.35
CA ALA A 57 17.27 -7.49 4.23
C ALA A 57 16.88 -8.92 3.80
N GLY A 58 16.21 -9.07 2.65
CA GLY A 58 15.77 -10.37 2.12
C GLY A 58 14.56 -10.96 2.86
N VAL A 59 13.79 -10.14 3.58
CA VAL A 59 12.60 -10.60 4.31
C VAL A 59 11.38 -10.46 3.40
N PRO A 60 10.66 -11.56 3.08
CA PRO A 60 9.43 -11.48 2.32
C PRO A 60 8.27 -11.00 3.20
N ALA A 61 7.39 -10.18 2.65
CA ALA A 61 6.17 -9.72 3.31
C ALA A 61 5.05 -9.45 2.30
N GLN A 62 3.82 -9.41 2.77
CA GLN A 62 2.66 -8.99 1.98
C GLN A 62 2.14 -7.65 2.48
N ALA A 63 1.68 -6.83 1.55
CA ALA A 63 1.06 -5.55 1.84
C ALA A 63 -0.20 -5.33 1.01
N TRP A 64 -1.01 -4.37 1.45
CA TRP A 64 -2.24 -3.92 0.80
C TRP A 64 -2.35 -2.41 0.92
N PRO A 65 -3.17 -1.74 0.07
CA PRO A 65 -3.61 -0.38 0.33
C PRO A 65 -4.12 -0.24 1.76
N ASP A 66 -3.66 0.80 2.44
CA ASP A 66 -4.12 1.12 3.78
C ASP A 66 -5.64 1.38 3.79
N TRP A 67 -6.32 0.98 4.86
CA TRP A 67 -7.78 1.12 4.96
C TRP A 67 -8.23 2.60 4.99
N PHE A 68 -7.46 3.47 5.66
CA PHE A 68 -7.82 4.87 5.85
C PHE A 68 -7.29 5.78 4.74
N SER A 69 -6.18 5.38 4.10
CA SER A 69 -5.47 6.15 3.06
C SER A 69 -5.03 5.28 1.88
N PRO A 70 -5.96 4.59 1.19
CA PRO A 70 -5.62 3.55 0.19
C PRO A 70 -4.89 4.09 -1.05
N THR A 71 -4.96 5.40 -1.31
CA THR A 71 -4.36 6.05 -2.48
C THR A 71 -2.97 6.64 -2.24
N SER A 72 -2.45 6.56 -1.01
CA SER A 72 -1.14 7.11 -0.66
C SER A 72 -0.36 6.26 0.35
N ARG A 73 -0.99 5.26 0.95
CA ARG A 73 -0.39 4.39 1.96
C ARG A 73 -0.63 2.92 1.68
N ILE A 74 0.33 2.11 2.08
CA ILE A 74 0.21 0.65 2.18
C ILE A 74 0.38 0.22 3.63
N TRP A 75 -0.23 -0.90 3.98
CA TRP A 75 -0.11 -1.58 5.27
C TRP A 75 0.58 -2.93 5.07
N ILE A 76 1.60 -3.23 5.89
CA ILE A 76 2.38 -4.46 5.83
C ILE A 76 2.14 -5.27 7.09
N ASP A 77 1.30 -6.32 7.01
CA ASP A 77 0.87 -7.11 8.17
C ASP A 77 2.04 -7.75 8.92
N ALA A 78 3.02 -8.30 8.19
CA ALA A 78 4.15 -9.00 8.78
C ALA A 78 5.01 -8.11 9.69
N PHE A 79 4.97 -6.80 9.47
CA PHE A 79 5.75 -5.81 10.23
C PHE A 79 4.86 -4.96 11.15
N ASN A 80 3.54 -5.11 11.06
CA ASN A 80 2.55 -4.27 11.75
C ASN A 80 2.88 -2.78 11.57
N GLU A 81 3.20 -2.38 10.34
CA GLU A 81 3.63 -1.03 10.00
C GLU A 81 3.01 -0.57 8.68
N GLY A 82 2.82 0.74 8.55
CA GLY A 82 2.44 1.37 7.30
C GLY A 82 3.65 1.95 6.56
N ALA A 83 3.43 2.28 5.29
CA ALA A 83 4.34 3.09 4.51
C ALA A 83 3.58 4.04 3.59
N VAL A 84 4.08 5.28 3.47
CA VAL A 84 3.62 6.25 2.48
C VAL A 84 4.39 6.05 1.20
N TYR A 85 3.73 6.14 0.05
CA TYR A 85 4.39 6.20 -1.25
C TYR A 85 4.13 7.54 -1.93
N SER A 86 5.12 8.01 -2.68
CA SER A 86 5.00 9.25 -3.45
C SER A 86 4.01 9.08 -4.62
N PRO A 87 3.39 10.17 -5.13
CA PRO A 87 2.43 10.11 -6.24
C PRO A 87 3.01 9.59 -7.56
N ASP A 88 4.32 9.54 -7.71
CA ASP A 88 5.02 8.93 -8.85
C ASP A 88 5.48 7.49 -8.58
N GLY A 89 5.26 6.97 -7.36
CA GLY A 89 5.69 5.64 -6.92
C GLY A 89 7.21 5.50 -6.81
N VAL A 90 7.96 6.60 -6.87
CA VAL A 90 9.43 6.58 -6.84
C VAL A 90 9.98 6.38 -5.44
N VAL A 91 9.31 6.92 -4.43
CA VAL A 91 9.75 6.88 -3.03
C VAL A 91 8.69 6.18 -2.18
N ILE A 92 9.15 5.31 -1.28
CA ILE A 92 8.32 4.69 -0.25
C ILE A 92 9.01 4.93 1.09
N GLN A 93 8.29 5.54 2.03
CA GLN A 93 8.76 5.82 3.39
C GLN A 93 7.94 5.02 4.39
N PHE A 94 8.60 4.12 5.10
CA PHE A 94 8.02 3.30 6.15
C PHE A 94 7.89 4.10 7.45
N ASP A 95 6.91 3.76 8.29
CA ASP A 95 6.66 4.47 9.56
C ASP A 95 7.85 4.35 10.53
N ASN A 96 8.69 3.32 10.40
CA ASN A 96 9.95 3.17 11.14
C ASN A 96 11.09 4.11 10.65
N GLY A 97 10.87 4.82 9.55
CA GLY A 97 11.78 5.76 8.91
C GLY A 97 12.69 5.17 7.83
N THR A 98 12.58 3.88 7.50
CA THR A 98 13.25 3.30 6.32
C THR A 98 12.71 3.96 5.05
N ILE A 99 13.61 4.28 4.12
CA ILE A 99 13.24 4.91 2.84
C ILE A 99 13.75 4.05 1.69
N TRP A 100 12.84 3.69 0.80
CA TRP A 100 13.09 2.99 -0.45
C TRP A 100 12.88 3.95 -1.62
N GLN A 101 13.81 3.93 -2.57
CA GLN A 101 13.75 4.78 -3.76
C GLN A 101 14.04 3.96 -5.02
N ARG A 102 13.16 4.07 -6.03
CA ARG A 102 13.29 3.40 -7.33
C ARG A 102 14.14 4.23 -8.29
N GLY A 103 14.74 3.56 -9.28
CA GLY A 103 15.49 4.23 -10.35
C GLY A 103 16.88 4.72 -9.96
N LEU A 104 17.30 4.50 -8.71
CA LEU A 104 18.69 4.67 -8.31
C LEU A 104 19.49 3.42 -8.69
N PRO A 105 20.70 3.57 -9.24
CA PRO A 105 21.61 2.45 -9.36
C PRO A 105 21.88 1.87 -7.96
N PRO A 106 22.02 0.55 -7.81
CA PRO A 106 22.35 -0.05 -6.53
C PRO A 106 23.60 0.61 -5.98
N LEU A 107 23.58 0.97 -4.69
CA LEU A 107 24.68 1.67 -4.03
C LEU A 107 25.97 0.83 -4.18
N ARG A 108 26.80 1.14 -5.18
CA ARG A 108 28.17 0.65 -5.28
C ARG A 108 28.95 1.31 -4.15
N ARG A 109 29.18 0.60 -3.05
CA ARG A 109 30.15 1.05 -2.05
C ARG A 109 31.54 1.08 -2.71
N ARG A 110 32.19 2.23 -2.60
CA ARG A 110 33.63 2.41 -2.79
C ARG A 110 34.34 2.10 -1.48
#